data_AF-A0A9Q4H2C5-F1
#
_entry.id   AF-A0A9Q4H2C5-F1
#
_cell.length_a   1.000
_cell.length_b   1.000
_cell.length_c   1.000
_cell.angle_alpha   90.00
_cell.angle_beta   90.00
_cell.angle_gamma   90.00
#
_symmetry.space_group_name_H-M   'P 1'
#
loop_
_entity.id
_entity.type
_entity.pdbx_description
1 polymer ?
#
loop_
_entity_poly.entity_id
_entity_poly.type
_entity_poly.pdbx_seq_one_letter_code
_entity_poly.pdbx_strand_id
1 'polypeptide(L)'
;MNVRHPAAALEPGAVVPRGSRVYPVSMAPESASASRPADRVRRTMRKHAPTGAAEALDEASDRAEEVTRHPWFRKAARVGHVANGILHILIGLIAWGLAFGSAPEDADQSGAIQLLAANPLGIGLIWLCAAGCVLLGLWYLSEAIWDRRSALDGVKDAGKAIVYVAIGVMFTVAALGGRQDSGESTSSVSASLMSHPAGAVLLIVAGLVIIGIGGYHVYSGVTQRFMKDLRSSSRRDVSRAISVTGTIGYVAKGIVLALVGLLFVVATLQRDPEDATGMDGALKALLDQPLGPVLLASIGVGLMLFGVFACMRSRYEA
;
A
#
# COMPACT_ATOMS: atom_id res chain seq x y z
N MET A 1 -31.52 -49.77 61.32
CA MET A 1 -32.27 -49.55 62.58
C MET A 1 -32.22 -48.06 62.88
N ASN A 2 -33.32 -47.34 62.64
CA ASN A 2 -34.30 -46.89 63.66
C ASN A 2 -33.69 -45.70 64.45
N VAL A 3 -34.26 -44.49 64.60
CA VAL A 3 -35.63 -43.99 64.82
C VAL A 3 -35.56 -42.45 64.57
N ARG A 4 -36.33 -41.85 63.65
CA ARG A 4 -37.56 -41.03 63.83
C ARG A 4 -37.56 -39.89 64.89
N HIS A 5 -37.76 -38.65 64.38
CA HIS A 5 -38.72 -37.59 64.81
C HIS A 5 -38.46 -36.79 66.12
N PRO A 6 -39.17 -35.65 66.40
CA PRO A 6 -40.17 -34.89 65.62
C PRO A 6 -39.99 -33.34 65.63
N ALA A 7 -40.98 -32.67 65.03
CA ALA A 7 -41.20 -31.24 64.82
C ALA A 7 -41.75 -30.45 66.03
N ALA A 8 -41.64 -29.11 65.95
CA ALA A 8 -42.57 -28.08 66.45
C ALA A 8 -42.15 -26.74 65.78
N ALA A 9 -42.89 -26.06 64.90
CA ALA A 9 -44.24 -25.47 64.94
C ALA A 9 -44.32 -24.14 65.74
N LEU A 10 -44.64 -23.05 65.00
CA LEU A 10 -45.44 -21.86 65.39
C LEU A 10 -44.73 -20.82 66.32
N GLU A 11 -44.75 -19.49 66.18
CA GLU A 11 -45.66 -18.50 65.55
C GLU A 11 -44.96 -17.09 65.50
N PRO A 12 -45.57 -16.07 64.86
CA PRO A 12 -44.94 -14.83 64.41
C PRO A 12 -45.14 -13.64 65.38
N GLY A 13 -44.24 -12.64 65.34
CA GLY A 13 -44.54 -11.32 65.91
C GLY A 13 -43.36 -10.53 66.46
N ALA A 14 -42.89 -9.59 65.62
CA ALA A 14 -42.38 -8.26 65.97
C ALA A 14 -41.07 -8.08 66.77
N VAL A 15 -40.45 -6.93 66.44
CA VAL A 15 -39.34 -6.23 67.11
C VAL A 15 -37.93 -6.60 66.63
N VAL A 16 -37.43 -5.83 65.66
CA VAL A 16 -36.01 -5.74 65.30
C VAL A 16 -35.37 -4.61 66.12
N PRO A 17 -34.38 -4.88 66.99
CA PRO A 17 -33.49 -3.84 67.51
C PRO A 17 -32.23 -3.70 66.64
N ARG A 18 -31.88 -2.45 66.36
CA ARG A 18 -30.60 -2.02 65.78
C ARG A 18 -29.43 -2.47 66.66
N GLY A 19 -28.42 -3.09 66.06
CA GLY A 19 -27.13 -3.34 66.72
C GLY A 19 -26.06 -3.82 65.73
N SER A 20 -24.96 -3.06 65.67
CA SER A 20 -23.64 -3.39 65.11
C SER A 20 -23.54 -3.80 63.64
N ARG A 21 -23.45 -2.81 62.73
CA ARG A 21 -22.61 -2.94 61.53
C ARG A 21 -21.15 -2.73 61.94
N VAL A 22 -20.40 -3.82 61.92
CA VAL A 22 -18.94 -3.80 61.93
C VAL A 22 -18.48 -3.26 60.57
N TYR A 23 -17.70 -2.18 60.58
CA TYR A 23 -16.97 -1.68 59.42
C TYR A 23 -15.65 -2.45 59.27
N PRO A 24 -15.38 -3.11 58.14
CA PRO A 24 -14.00 -3.37 57.75
C PRO A 24 -13.47 -2.17 56.97
N VAL A 25 -12.48 -1.52 57.59
CA VAL A 25 -11.29 -0.85 57.04
C VAL A 25 -11.31 -0.57 55.54
N SER A 26 -11.30 0.72 55.21
CA SER A 26 -10.95 1.27 53.90
C SER A 26 -9.56 0.77 53.48
N MET A 27 -9.53 -0.28 52.67
CA MET A 27 -8.41 -0.61 51.79
C MET A 27 -8.81 -0.08 50.41
N ALA A 28 -8.22 1.05 50.02
CA ALA A 28 -8.24 1.48 48.64
C ALA A 28 -7.75 0.32 47.76
N PRO A 29 -8.44 -0.03 46.66
CA PRO A 29 -7.80 -0.84 45.65
C PRO A 29 -6.69 0.03 45.05
N GLU A 30 -5.46 -0.29 45.44
CA GLU A 30 -4.24 0.09 44.75
C GLU A 30 -4.50 -0.08 43.26
N SER A 31 -4.68 1.05 42.57
CA SER A 31 -4.87 1.07 41.12
C SER A 31 -3.54 0.70 40.49
N ALA A 32 -3.24 -0.60 40.47
CA ALA A 32 -2.29 -1.20 39.57
C ALA A 32 -2.82 -0.93 38.16
N SER A 33 -2.40 0.20 37.61
CA SER A 33 -2.59 0.60 36.22
C SER A 33 -2.07 -0.53 35.34
N ALA A 34 -2.97 -1.45 34.99
CA ALA A 34 -2.75 -2.43 33.95
C ALA A 34 -2.73 -1.66 32.62
N SER A 35 -1.57 -1.05 32.35
CA SER A 35 -1.23 -0.44 31.07
C SER A 35 -1.73 -1.31 29.92
N ARG A 36 -2.42 -0.69 28.95
CA ARG A 36 -3.01 -1.42 27.81
C ARG A 36 -1.89 -2.20 27.10
N PRO A 37 -2.19 -3.33 26.45
CA PRO A 37 -1.17 -4.09 25.71
C PRO A 37 -0.37 -3.21 24.73
N ALA A 38 -1.03 -2.21 24.13
CA ALA A 38 -0.41 -1.18 23.28
C ALA A 38 0.61 -0.30 24.03
N ASP A 39 0.34 0.07 25.28
CA ASP A 39 1.21 0.89 26.12
C ASP A 39 2.47 0.11 26.52
N ARG A 40 2.34 -1.21 26.70
CA ARG A 40 3.46 -2.10 27.03
C ARG A 40 4.38 -2.32 25.84
N VAL A 41 3.82 -2.48 24.64
CA VAL A 41 4.59 -2.56 23.39
C VAL A 41 5.28 -1.22 23.08
N ARG A 42 4.57 -0.08 23.23
CA ARG A 42 5.15 1.27 23.09
C ARG A 42 6.30 1.50 24.08
N ARG A 43 6.15 1.12 25.35
CA ARG A 43 7.23 1.24 26.37
C ARG A 43 8.45 0.38 26.06
N THR A 44 8.26 -0.80 25.48
CA THR A 44 9.35 -1.73 25.20
C THR A 44 10.16 -1.30 23.97
N MET A 45 9.47 -0.76 22.95
CA MET A 45 10.11 -0.12 21.79
C MET A 45 10.84 1.18 22.19
N ARG A 46 10.25 1.99 23.09
CA ARG A 46 10.89 3.20 23.64
C ARG A 46 12.19 2.94 24.40
N LYS A 47 12.40 1.74 24.93
CA LYS A 47 13.63 1.37 25.65
C LYS A 47 14.81 1.02 24.72
N HIS A 48 14.57 0.73 23.44
CA HIS A 48 15.60 0.21 22.52
C HIS A 48 15.75 1.02 21.21
N ALA A 49 14.94 2.07 21.00
CA ALA A 49 15.11 2.99 19.89
C ALA A 49 16.06 4.13 20.28
N PRO A 50 17.02 4.54 19.44
CA PRO A 50 17.77 5.77 19.67
C PRO A 50 16.79 6.94 19.76
N THR A 51 16.89 7.73 20.83
CA THR A 51 15.87 8.68 21.31
C THR A 51 15.28 9.59 20.22
N GLY A 52 16.09 10.01 19.24
CA GLY A 52 15.65 10.87 18.14
C GLY A 52 14.83 10.19 17.03
N ALA A 53 14.85 8.86 16.90
CA ALA A 53 14.06 8.15 15.89
C ALA A 53 12.61 7.90 16.36
N ALA A 54 12.41 7.73 17.67
CA ALA A 54 11.07 7.58 18.24
C ALA A 54 10.31 8.92 18.28
N GLU A 55 11.00 10.01 18.64
CA GLU A 55 10.42 11.36 18.64
C GLU A 55 10.06 11.84 17.24
N ALA A 56 10.89 11.54 16.24
CA ALA A 56 10.63 11.87 14.84
C ALA A 56 9.43 11.15 14.23
N LEU A 57 9.24 9.88 14.59
CA LEU A 57 8.12 9.07 14.16
C LEU A 57 6.82 9.50 14.84
N ASP A 58 6.88 9.91 16.12
CA ASP A 58 5.73 10.49 16.82
C ASP A 58 5.39 11.87 16.24
N GLU A 59 6.37 12.74 15.95
CA GLU A 59 6.11 14.09 15.40
C GLU A 59 5.62 14.08 13.94
N ALA A 60 6.14 13.16 13.11
CA ALA A 60 5.65 12.91 11.76
C ALA A 60 4.25 12.26 11.78
N SER A 61 3.97 11.37 12.75
CA SER A 61 2.64 10.79 12.95
C SER A 61 1.64 11.83 13.44
N ASP A 62 2.04 12.75 14.31
CA ASP A 62 1.20 13.80 14.88
C ASP A 62 0.84 14.86 13.82
N ARG A 63 1.82 15.31 13.00
CA ARG A 63 1.58 16.22 11.87
C ARG A 63 0.81 15.54 10.72
N ALA A 64 1.07 14.27 10.44
CA ALA A 64 0.29 13.51 9.48
C ALA A 64 -1.16 13.32 9.98
N GLU A 65 -1.38 13.08 11.28
CA GLU A 65 -2.73 13.03 11.88
C GLU A 65 -3.47 14.36 11.73
N GLU A 66 -2.78 15.49 11.88
CA GLU A 66 -3.37 16.83 11.78
C GLU A 66 -3.82 17.16 10.36
N VAL A 67 -3.00 16.86 9.34
CA VAL A 67 -3.34 17.06 7.92
C VAL A 67 -4.40 16.06 7.44
N THR A 68 -4.36 14.82 7.93
CA THR A 68 -5.30 13.75 7.55
C THR A 68 -6.74 14.02 8.01
N ARG A 69 -6.91 14.82 9.06
CA ARG A 69 -8.23 15.18 9.62
C ARG A 69 -9.00 16.21 8.78
N HIS A 70 -8.37 16.87 7.80
CA HIS A 70 -9.04 17.90 7.01
C HIS A 70 -9.94 17.29 5.90
N PRO A 71 -11.21 17.74 5.73
CA PRO A 71 -12.16 17.14 4.78
C PRO A 71 -11.72 17.08 3.31
N TRP A 72 -10.84 17.99 2.87
CA TRP A 72 -10.30 18.01 1.52
C TRP A 72 -9.27 16.88 1.29
N PHE A 73 -8.50 16.51 2.32
CA PHE A 73 -7.51 15.45 2.25
C PHE A 73 -8.16 14.08 2.04
N ARG A 74 -9.24 13.77 2.77
CA ARG A 74 -10.02 12.53 2.54
C ARG A 74 -10.65 12.47 1.14
N LYS A 75 -11.08 13.62 0.60
CA LYS A 75 -11.58 13.69 -0.78
C LYS A 75 -10.46 13.41 -1.78
N ALA A 76 -9.28 14.00 -1.58
CA ALA A 76 -8.10 13.75 -2.41
C ALA A 76 -7.65 12.29 -2.35
N ALA A 77 -7.58 11.69 -1.16
CA ALA A 77 -7.25 10.27 -0.97
C ALA A 77 -8.26 9.34 -1.70
N ARG A 78 -9.56 9.62 -1.57
CA ARG A 78 -10.61 8.89 -2.29
C ARG A 78 -10.42 8.97 -3.81
N VAL A 79 -10.18 10.17 -4.34
CA VAL A 79 -9.94 10.35 -5.79
C VAL A 79 -8.67 9.61 -6.21
N GLY A 80 -7.61 9.64 -5.40
CA GLY A 80 -6.38 8.89 -5.63
C GLY A 80 -6.59 7.38 -5.73
N HIS A 81 -7.42 6.79 -4.86
CA HIS A 81 -7.74 5.36 -4.95
C HIS A 81 -8.56 5.00 -6.18
N VAL A 82 -9.50 5.86 -6.58
CA VAL A 82 -10.23 5.67 -7.83
C VAL A 82 -9.28 5.76 -9.03
N ALA A 83 -8.38 6.75 -9.04
CA ALA A 83 -7.37 6.92 -10.08
C ALA A 83 -6.47 5.68 -10.21
N ASN A 84 -5.94 5.23 -9.07
CA ASN A 84 -5.12 4.03 -8.96
C ASN A 84 -5.89 2.79 -9.44
N GLY A 85 -7.18 2.70 -9.11
CA GLY A 85 -8.04 1.60 -9.53
C GLY A 85 -8.26 1.57 -11.04
N ILE A 86 -8.56 2.72 -11.65
CA ILE A 86 -8.69 2.86 -13.10
C ILE A 86 -7.39 2.45 -13.79
N LEU A 87 -6.24 2.96 -13.32
CA LEU A 87 -4.94 2.64 -13.91
C LEU A 87 -4.67 1.12 -13.92
N HIS A 88 -4.94 0.42 -12.82
CA HIS A 88 -4.72 -1.03 -12.76
C HIS A 88 -5.73 -1.83 -13.61
N ILE A 89 -6.96 -1.35 -13.78
CA ILE A 89 -7.91 -1.96 -14.72
C ILE A 89 -7.39 -1.81 -16.15
N LEU A 90 -6.89 -0.62 -16.52
CA LEU A 90 -6.35 -0.38 -17.86
C LEU A 90 -5.11 -1.26 -18.14
N ILE A 91 -4.16 -1.32 -17.21
CA ILE A 91 -3.00 -2.20 -17.32
C ILE A 91 -3.45 -3.67 -17.42
N GLY A 92 -4.45 -4.06 -16.63
CA GLY A 92 -5.01 -5.41 -16.67
C GLY A 92 -5.67 -5.75 -18.02
N LEU A 93 -6.36 -4.78 -18.64
CA LEU A 93 -6.96 -4.92 -19.98
C LEU A 93 -5.91 -5.07 -21.07
N ILE A 94 -4.80 -4.34 -20.95
CA ILE A 94 -3.66 -4.46 -21.85
C ILE A 94 -3.00 -5.83 -21.73
N ALA A 95 -2.70 -6.27 -20.49
CA ALA A 95 -2.15 -7.60 -20.24
C ALA A 95 -3.07 -8.71 -20.76
N TRP A 96 -4.38 -8.57 -20.54
CA TRP A 96 -5.38 -9.48 -21.10
C TRP A 96 -5.37 -9.48 -22.63
N GLY A 97 -5.40 -8.31 -23.28
CA GLY A 97 -5.36 -8.20 -24.73
C GLY A 97 -4.09 -8.80 -25.34
N LEU A 98 -2.95 -8.60 -24.67
CA LEU A 98 -1.65 -9.13 -25.08
C LEU A 98 -1.62 -10.66 -24.99
N ALA A 99 -2.25 -11.25 -23.96
CA ALA A 99 -2.39 -12.69 -23.82
C ALA A 99 -3.19 -13.36 -24.97
N PHE A 100 -4.13 -12.64 -25.59
CA PHE A 100 -4.94 -13.15 -26.70
C PHE A 100 -4.47 -12.64 -28.08
N GLY A 101 -3.29 -12.03 -28.16
CA GLY A 101 -2.75 -11.49 -29.42
C GLY A 101 -3.60 -10.38 -30.06
N SER A 102 -4.47 -9.74 -29.26
CA SER A 102 -5.40 -8.69 -29.71
C SER A 102 -4.88 -7.29 -29.43
N ALA A 103 -3.73 -7.20 -28.75
CA ALA A 103 -3.11 -5.95 -28.35
C ALA A 103 -2.30 -5.34 -29.52
N PRO A 104 -2.46 -4.04 -29.82
CA PRO A 104 -1.56 -3.30 -30.71
C PRO A 104 -0.10 -3.40 -30.25
N GLU A 105 0.87 -3.22 -31.15
CA GLU A 105 2.32 -3.20 -30.79
C GLU A 105 2.65 -2.18 -29.68
N ASP A 106 1.90 -1.08 -29.62
CA ASP A 106 2.02 -0.02 -28.61
C ASP A 106 1.14 -0.26 -27.35
N ALA A 107 0.71 -1.49 -27.07
CA ALA A 107 -0.10 -1.79 -25.89
C ALA A 107 0.78 -1.88 -24.63
N ASP A 108 1.19 -0.71 -24.14
CA ASP A 108 2.08 -0.51 -23.02
C ASP A 108 1.46 0.43 -21.95
N GLN A 109 2.19 0.71 -20.88
CA GLN A 109 1.73 1.65 -19.85
C GLN A 109 1.38 3.04 -20.42
N SER A 110 2.08 3.49 -21.45
CA SER A 110 1.77 4.73 -22.17
C SER A 110 0.47 4.65 -22.97
N GLY A 111 0.12 3.51 -23.55
CA GLY A 111 -1.16 3.22 -24.18
C GLY A 111 -2.33 3.32 -23.18
N ALA A 112 -2.15 2.86 -21.94
CA ALA A 112 -3.15 3.03 -20.88
C ALA A 112 -3.40 4.51 -20.56
N ILE A 113 -2.33 5.30 -20.43
CA ILE A 113 -2.41 6.73 -20.16
C ILE A 113 -3.06 7.46 -21.35
N GLN A 114 -2.74 7.08 -22.59
CA GLN A 114 -3.35 7.63 -23.80
C GLN A 114 -4.85 7.33 -23.89
N LEU A 115 -5.28 6.12 -23.53
CA LEU A 115 -6.71 5.78 -23.50
C LEU A 115 -7.47 6.63 -22.47
N LEU A 116 -6.80 7.00 -21.39
CA LEU A 116 -7.33 7.94 -20.40
C LEU A 116 -7.35 9.37 -20.96
N ALA A 117 -6.27 9.82 -21.62
CA ALA A 117 -6.16 11.14 -22.25
C ALA A 117 -7.17 11.34 -23.41
N ALA A 118 -7.66 10.26 -24.03
CA ALA A 118 -8.69 10.32 -25.06
C ALA A 118 -10.05 10.84 -24.53
N ASN A 119 -10.25 10.89 -23.21
CA ASN A 119 -11.47 11.39 -22.58
C ASN A 119 -11.17 12.65 -21.75
N PRO A 120 -12.03 13.70 -21.78
CA PRO A 120 -11.81 14.93 -21.02
C PRO A 120 -11.77 14.72 -19.50
N LEU A 121 -12.51 13.72 -18.99
CA LEU A 121 -12.41 13.31 -17.59
C LEU A 121 -11.07 12.66 -17.25
N GLY A 122 -10.49 11.91 -18.19
CA GLY A 122 -9.20 11.27 -17.99
C GLY A 122 -8.04 12.26 -18.06
N ILE A 123 -8.14 13.30 -18.89
CA ILE A 123 -7.20 14.44 -18.87
C ILE A 123 -7.16 15.09 -17.48
N GLY A 124 -8.33 15.31 -16.86
CA GLY A 124 -8.40 15.82 -15.48
C GLY A 124 -7.71 14.90 -14.45
N LEU A 125 -7.84 13.59 -14.62
CA LEU A 125 -7.19 12.59 -13.77
C LEU A 125 -5.67 12.57 -13.94
N ILE A 126 -5.19 12.71 -15.18
CA ILE A 126 -3.76 12.81 -15.51
C ILE A 126 -3.17 14.07 -14.88
N TRP A 127 -3.83 15.23 -14.99
CA TRP A 127 -3.40 16.46 -14.32
C TRP A 127 -3.35 16.32 -12.81
N LEU A 128 -4.31 15.61 -12.21
CA LEU A 128 -4.28 15.34 -10.78
C LEU A 128 -3.07 14.46 -10.39
N CYS A 129 -2.76 13.44 -11.18
CA CYS A 129 -1.58 12.60 -10.97
C CYS A 129 -0.29 13.39 -11.14
N ALA A 130 -0.19 14.23 -12.17
CA ALA A 130 0.93 15.13 -12.41
C ALA A 130 1.15 16.06 -11.21
N ALA A 131 0.10 16.76 -10.77
CA ALA A 131 0.16 17.66 -9.63
C ALA A 131 0.55 16.93 -8.33
N GLY A 132 -0.02 15.74 -8.08
CA GLY A 132 0.31 14.93 -6.92
C GLY A 132 1.78 14.47 -6.90
N CYS A 133 2.30 14.04 -8.06
CA CYS A 133 3.69 13.64 -8.20
C CYS A 133 4.66 14.82 -8.03
N VAL A 134 4.33 15.99 -8.60
CA VAL A 134 5.15 17.20 -8.42
C VAL A 134 5.14 17.67 -6.96
N LEU A 135 3.98 17.68 -6.30
CA LEU A 135 3.90 18.03 -4.87
C LEU A 135 4.73 17.09 -4.00
N LEU A 136 4.63 15.78 -4.25
CA LEU A 136 5.45 14.77 -3.55
C LEU A 136 6.93 14.93 -3.86
N GLY A 137 7.29 15.22 -5.11
CA GLY A 137 8.66 15.50 -5.52
C GLY A 137 9.24 16.70 -4.79
N LEU A 138 8.49 17.79 -4.70
CA LEU A 138 8.86 18.99 -3.95
C LEU A 138 8.97 18.72 -2.44
N TRP A 139 8.07 17.90 -1.90
CA TRP A 139 8.12 17.45 -0.51
C TRP A 139 9.41 16.67 -0.22
N TYR A 140 9.72 15.63 -0.99
CA TYR A 140 10.95 14.86 -0.82
C TYR A 140 12.21 15.69 -1.08
N LEU A 141 12.14 16.66 -2.00
CA LEU A 141 13.23 17.62 -2.21
C LEU A 141 13.44 18.49 -0.97
N SER A 142 12.35 18.90 -0.31
CA SER A 142 12.42 19.64 0.94
C SER A 142 13.02 18.80 2.07
N GLU A 143 12.64 17.54 2.20
CA GLU A 143 13.23 16.61 3.18
C GLU A 143 14.73 16.38 2.90
N ALA A 144 15.10 16.22 1.63
CA ALA A 144 16.50 16.02 1.23
C ALA A 144 17.41 17.21 1.58
N ILE A 145 16.89 18.44 1.53
CA ILE A 145 17.64 19.66 1.80
C ILE A 145 17.60 20.02 3.30
N TRP A 146 16.44 19.90 3.96
CA TRP A 146 16.20 20.44 5.30
C TRP A 146 16.17 19.40 6.43
N ASP A 147 15.73 18.15 6.20
CA ASP A 147 15.58 17.13 7.26
C ASP A 147 16.57 15.96 7.12
N ARG A 148 17.79 16.22 6.60
CA ARG A 148 18.81 15.16 6.52
C ARG A 148 19.32 14.80 7.93
N ARG A 149 18.78 13.72 8.49
CA ARG A 149 19.30 13.11 9.73
C ARG A 149 20.62 12.38 9.47
N SER A 150 20.83 11.91 8.24
CA SER A 150 22.09 11.33 7.76
C SER A 150 22.30 11.60 6.27
N ALA A 151 23.55 11.47 5.80
CA ALA A 151 23.87 11.62 4.38
C ALA A 151 23.14 10.59 3.50
N LEU A 152 22.93 9.37 4.00
CA LEU A 152 22.20 8.31 3.29
C LEU A 152 20.72 8.65 3.14
N ASP A 153 20.11 9.28 4.14
CA ASP A 153 18.69 9.62 4.09
C ASP A 153 18.44 10.79 3.13
N GLY A 154 19.32 11.80 3.12
CA GLY A 154 19.27 12.86 2.11
C GLY A 154 19.40 12.34 0.67
N VAL A 155 20.26 11.34 0.43
CA VAL A 155 20.38 10.70 -0.90
C VAL A 155 19.13 9.90 -1.27
N LYS A 156 18.52 9.17 -0.32
CA LYS A 156 17.27 8.44 -0.57
C LYS A 156 16.14 9.39 -0.92
N ASP A 157 15.99 10.48 -0.18
CA ASP A 157 14.90 11.44 -0.38
C ASP A 157 15.11 12.25 -1.66
N ALA A 158 16.36 12.62 -1.99
CA ALA A 158 16.68 13.18 -3.29
C ALA A 158 16.35 12.21 -4.44
N GLY A 159 16.65 10.92 -4.27
CA GLY A 159 16.29 9.88 -5.23
C GLY A 159 14.77 9.77 -5.43
N LYS A 160 13.98 9.75 -4.33
CA LYS A 160 12.52 9.79 -4.40
C LYS A 160 12.03 11.05 -5.10
N ALA A 161 12.59 12.21 -4.76
CA ALA A 161 12.22 13.49 -5.36
C ALA A 161 12.38 13.45 -6.89
N ILE A 162 13.54 12.98 -7.38
CA ILE A 162 13.82 12.84 -8.81
C ILE A 162 12.80 11.90 -9.47
N VAL A 163 12.53 10.75 -8.88
CA VAL A 163 11.56 9.77 -9.41
C VAL A 163 10.16 10.38 -9.51
N TYR A 164 9.67 11.01 -8.44
CA TYR A 164 8.33 11.61 -8.44
C TYR A 164 8.22 12.80 -9.39
N VAL A 165 9.26 13.64 -9.49
CA VAL A 165 9.30 14.72 -10.49
C VAL A 165 9.28 14.15 -11.91
N ALA A 166 10.09 13.14 -12.20
CA ALA A 166 10.13 12.51 -13.52
C ALA A 166 8.75 11.92 -13.91
N ILE A 167 8.10 11.20 -12.99
CA ILE A 167 6.74 10.68 -13.19
C ILE A 167 5.74 11.82 -13.40
N GLY A 168 5.87 12.93 -12.66
CA GLY A 168 5.04 14.13 -12.84
C GLY A 168 5.21 14.75 -14.23
N VAL A 169 6.44 14.81 -14.74
CA VAL A 169 6.73 15.28 -16.10
C VAL A 169 6.09 14.36 -17.14
N MET A 170 6.18 13.03 -16.98
CA MET A 170 5.54 12.07 -17.89
C MET A 170 4.02 12.28 -17.95
N PHE A 171 3.35 12.42 -16.81
CA PHE A 171 1.92 12.72 -16.79
C PHE A 171 1.62 14.08 -17.44
N THR A 172 2.46 15.09 -17.24
CA THR A 172 2.28 16.40 -17.87
C THR A 172 2.40 16.32 -19.39
N VAL A 173 3.42 15.63 -19.90
CA VAL A 173 3.61 15.41 -21.35
C VAL A 173 2.41 14.68 -21.94
N ALA A 174 1.93 13.62 -21.27
CA ALA A 174 0.76 12.87 -21.71
C ALA A 174 -0.52 13.73 -21.70
N ALA A 175 -0.73 14.57 -20.67
CA ALA A 175 -1.86 15.50 -20.61
C ALA A 175 -1.85 16.55 -21.72
N LEU A 176 -0.66 16.91 -22.22
CA LEU A 176 -0.49 17.83 -23.35
C LEU A 176 -0.59 17.14 -24.72
N GLY A 177 -0.90 15.84 -24.75
CA GLY A 177 -1.02 15.04 -25.97
C GLY A 177 0.31 14.52 -26.52
N GLY A 178 1.40 14.62 -25.75
CA GLY A 178 2.68 14.03 -26.09
C GLY A 178 2.63 12.50 -25.99
N ARG A 179 3.25 11.82 -26.95
CA ARG A 179 3.44 10.37 -26.94
C ARG A 179 4.87 10.08 -26.49
N GLN A 180 5.02 9.29 -25.43
CA GLN A 180 6.33 8.83 -24.96
C GLN A 180 6.21 7.34 -24.66
N ASP A 181 7.02 6.52 -25.30
CA ASP A 181 7.08 5.08 -25.03
C ASP A 181 7.74 4.86 -23.66
N SER A 182 7.03 4.21 -22.75
CA SER A 182 7.50 3.97 -21.38
C SER A 182 8.64 2.97 -21.33
N GLY A 183 8.62 1.98 -22.23
CA GLY A 183 9.67 0.99 -22.38
C GLY A 183 10.98 1.61 -22.86
N GLU A 184 10.94 2.39 -23.94
CA GLU A 184 12.09 3.07 -24.53
C GLU A 184 12.73 4.09 -23.56
N SER A 185 11.90 4.83 -22.83
CA SER A 185 12.39 5.76 -21.81
C SER A 185 13.08 5.02 -20.66
N THR A 186 12.57 3.86 -20.27
CA THR A 186 13.17 3.05 -19.19
C THR A 186 14.45 2.36 -19.64
N SER A 187 14.49 1.83 -20.87
CA SER A 187 15.68 1.19 -21.43
C SER A 187 16.82 2.19 -21.66
N SER A 188 16.52 3.41 -22.15
CA SER A 188 17.53 4.46 -22.34
C SER A 188 18.16 4.93 -21.03
N VAL A 189 17.35 5.11 -19.97
CA VAL A 189 17.86 5.40 -18.63
C VAL A 189 18.70 4.23 -18.09
N SER A 190 18.24 2.99 -18.30
CA SER A 190 18.97 1.79 -17.88
C SER A 190 20.32 1.68 -18.62
N ALA A 191 20.35 1.91 -19.93
CA ALA A 191 21.58 1.95 -20.73
C ALA A 191 22.55 3.02 -20.21
N SER A 192 22.03 4.21 -19.90
CA SER A 192 22.83 5.29 -19.31
C SER A 192 23.42 4.89 -17.96
N LEU A 193 22.67 4.23 -17.08
CA LEU A 193 23.18 3.74 -15.80
C LEU A 193 24.19 2.61 -15.97
N MET A 194 23.95 1.68 -16.90
CA MET A 194 24.82 0.53 -17.16
C MET A 194 26.16 0.93 -17.81
N SER A 195 26.24 2.12 -18.40
CA SER A 195 27.50 2.67 -18.93
C SER A 195 28.58 2.86 -17.85
N HIS A 196 28.18 2.91 -16.58
CA HIS A 196 29.09 3.02 -15.44
C HIS A 196 28.90 1.84 -14.46
N PRO A 197 29.97 1.26 -13.90
CA PRO A 197 29.85 0.14 -12.94
C PRO A 197 28.97 0.47 -11.73
N ALA A 198 29.01 1.72 -11.25
CA ALA A 198 28.18 2.18 -10.15
C ALA A 198 26.67 2.19 -10.50
N GLY A 199 26.30 2.53 -11.74
CA GLY A 199 24.90 2.54 -12.17
C GLY A 199 24.36 1.12 -12.40
N ALA A 200 25.20 0.18 -12.83
CA ALA A 200 24.82 -1.24 -12.85
C ALA A 200 24.53 -1.78 -11.44
N VAL A 201 25.38 -1.46 -10.44
CA VAL A 201 25.10 -1.83 -9.03
C VAL A 201 23.79 -1.21 -8.56
N LEU A 202 23.53 0.05 -8.90
CA LEU A 202 22.30 0.74 -8.54
C LEU A 202 21.06 0.05 -9.14
N LEU A 203 21.10 -0.36 -10.41
CA LEU A 203 20.00 -1.07 -11.06
C LEU A 203 19.72 -2.44 -10.42
N ILE A 204 20.76 -3.20 -10.08
CA ILE A 204 20.59 -4.48 -9.36
C ILE A 204 19.94 -4.24 -8.00
N VAL A 205 20.41 -3.25 -7.23
CA VAL A 205 19.82 -2.91 -5.93
C VAL A 205 18.37 -2.45 -6.09
N ALA A 206 18.08 -1.61 -7.09
CA ALA A 206 16.72 -1.18 -7.40
C ALA A 206 15.82 -2.36 -7.74
N GLY A 207 16.27 -3.28 -8.60
CA GLY A 207 15.54 -4.50 -8.93
C GLY A 207 15.25 -5.39 -7.72
N LEU A 208 16.24 -5.57 -6.82
CA LEU A 208 16.04 -6.32 -5.56
C LEU A 208 15.05 -5.63 -4.61
N VAL A 209 15.09 -4.30 -4.50
CA VAL A 209 14.11 -3.54 -3.72
C VAL A 209 12.71 -3.73 -4.32
N ILE A 210 12.57 -3.64 -5.64
CA ILE A 210 11.32 -3.87 -6.36
C ILE A 210 10.78 -5.28 -6.08
N ILE A 211 11.63 -6.31 -6.13
CA ILE A 211 11.26 -7.70 -5.77
C ILE A 211 10.77 -7.77 -4.32
N GLY A 212 11.48 -7.11 -3.38
CA GLY A 212 11.08 -7.05 -1.97
C GLY A 212 9.70 -6.40 -1.78
N ILE A 213 9.41 -5.30 -2.49
CA ILE A 213 8.10 -4.66 -2.49
C ILE A 213 7.03 -5.59 -3.10
N GLY A 214 7.38 -6.34 -4.15
CA GLY A 214 6.51 -7.34 -4.76
C GLY A 214 6.13 -8.44 -3.77
N GLY A 215 7.13 -9.00 -3.09
CA GLY A 215 6.93 -9.98 -2.01
C GLY A 215 6.07 -9.43 -0.87
N TYR A 216 6.26 -8.16 -0.49
CA TYR A 216 5.39 -7.51 0.50
C TYR A 216 3.93 -7.38 0.02
N HIS A 217 3.69 -7.10 -1.25
CA HIS A 217 2.33 -7.06 -1.80
C HIS A 217 1.68 -8.44 -1.82
N VAL A 218 2.40 -9.49 -2.23
CA VAL A 218 1.90 -10.87 -2.14
C VAL A 218 1.57 -11.23 -0.70
N TYR A 219 2.48 -10.96 0.24
CA TYR A 219 2.27 -11.18 1.66
C TYR A 219 1.05 -10.41 2.19
N SER A 220 0.91 -9.13 1.81
CA SER A 220 -0.22 -8.28 2.23
C SER A 220 -1.55 -8.77 1.68
N GLY A 221 -1.57 -9.31 0.46
CA GLY A 221 -2.73 -9.94 -0.16
C GLY A 221 -3.13 -11.21 0.58
N VAL A 222 -2.21 -12.16 0.72
CA VAL A 222 -2.45 -13.46 1.36
C VAL A 222 -2.85 -13.32 2.84
N THR A 223 -2.22 -12.39 3.57
CA THR A 223 -2.55 -12.14 4.99
C THR A 223 -3.71 -11.18 5.19
N GLN A 224 -4.29 -10.66 4.10
CA GLN A 224 -5.39 -9.69 4.11
C GLN A 224 -5.15 -8.48 5.01
N ARG A 225 -3.89 -8.03 5.11
CA ARG A 225 -3.51 -6.90 5.98
C ARG A 225 -4.29 -5.63 5.66
N PHE A 226 -4.62 -5.42 4.38
CA PHE A 226 -5.38 -4.28 3.89
C PHE A 226 -6.79 -4.16 4.50
N MET A 227 -7.36 -5.25 5.05
CA MET A 227 -8.67 -5.20 5.71
C MET A 227 -8.64 -4.42 7.02
N LYS A 228 -7.46 -4.23 7.63
CA LYS A 228 -7.31 -3.49 8.90
C LYS A 228 -7.52 -1.98 8.74
N ASP A 229 -7.30 -1.46 7.53
CA ASP A 229 -7.35 -0.03 7.23
C ASP A 229 -8.73 0.40 6.69
N LEU A 230 -9.69 -0.53 6.62
CA LEU A 230 -11.04 -0.28 6.11
C LEU A 230 -12.05 -0.22 7.26
N ARG A 231 -13.03 0.69 7.16
CA ARG A 231 -14.17 0.68 8.09
C ARG A 231 -14.91 -0.64 7.94
N SER A 232 -15.22 -1.30 9.05
CA SER A 232 -16.01 -2.53 9.06
C SER A 232 -17.37 -2.29 8.39
N SER A 233 -17.55 -2.79 7.18
CA SER A 233 -18.87 -2.78 6.53
C SER A 233 -19.80 -3.74 7.27
N SER A 234 -21.00 -3.27 7.63
CA SER A 234 -22.03 -4.10 8.26
C SER A 234 -22.57 -5.21 7.33
N ARG A 235 -22.34 -5.09 6.01
CA ARG A 235 -22.78 -6.08 5.01
C ARG A 235 -21.69 -7.12 4.73
N ARG A 236 -21.98 -8.38 5.05
CA ARG A 236 -21.07 -9.53 4.83
C ARG A 236 -20.63 -9.69 3.38
N ASP A 237 -21.53 -9.47 2.41
CA ASP A 237 -21.21 -9.67 0.99
C ASP A 237 -20.20 -8.64 0.47
N VAL A 238 -20.30 -7.39 0.92
CA VAL A 238 -19.35 -6.33 0.58
C VAL A 238 -17.98 -6.62 1.20
N SER A 239 -17.95 -7.05 2.47
CA SER A 239 -16.70 -7.42 3.14
C SER A 239 -16.01 -8.59 2.42
N ARG A 240 -16.79 -9.60 1.99
CA ARG A 240 -16.28 -10.73 1.21
C ARG A 240 -15.77 -10.29 -0.16
N ALA A 241 -16.49 -9.44 -0.87
CA ALA A 241 -16.06 -8.92 -2.17
C ALA A 241 -14.71 -8.20 -2.04
N ILE A 242 -14.59 -7.25 -1.10
CA ILE A 242 -13.36 -6.51 -0.83
C ILE A 242 -12.19 -7.45 -0.50
N SER A 243 -12.44 -8.44 0.35
CA SER A 243 -11.46 -9.44 0.77
C SER A 243 -10.95 -10.26 -0.42
N VAL A 244 -11.83 -10.79 -1.27
CA VAL A 244 -11.47 -11.61 -2.44
C VAL A 244 -10.76 -10.79 -3.51
N THR A 245 -11.35 -9.65 -3.92
CA THR A 245 -10.75 -8.80 -4.96
C THR A 245 -9.41 -8.23 -4.51
N GLY A 246 -9.30 -7.84 -3.23
CA GLY A 246 -8.05 -7.34 -2.66
C GLY A 246 -6.98 -8.42 -2.61
N THR A 247 -7.31 -9.63 -2.14
CA THR A 247 -6.35 -10.74 -2.05
C THR A 247 -5.77 -11.08 -3.42
N ILE A 248 -6.64 -11.34 -4.41
CA ILE A 248 -6.20 -11.70 -5.76
C ILE A 248 -5.41 -10.54 -6.39
N GLY A 249 -5.90 -9.31 -6.23
CA GLY A 249 -5.28 -8.13 -6.80
C GLY A 249 -3.89 -7.82 -6.23
N TYR A 250 -3.72 -7.89 -4.91
CA TYR A 250 -2.42 -7.67 -4.26
C TYR A 250 -1.40 -8.75 -4.67
N VAL A 251 -1.83 -10.01 -4.81
CA VAL A 251 -0.97 -11.10 -5.28
C VAL A 251 -0.53 -10.86 -6.73
N ALA A 252 -1.46 -10.57 -7.64
CA ALA A 252 -1.14 -10.29 -9.04
C ALA A 252 -0.19 -9.09 -9.17
N LYS A 253 -0.48 -8.00 -8.46
CA LYS A 253 0.39 -6.82 -8.41
C LYS A 253 1.79 -7.14 -7.90
N GLY A 254 1.87 -7.97 -6.84
CA GLY A 254 3.15 -8.39 -6.28
C GLY A 254 3.97 -9.25 -7.24
N ILE A 255 3.33 -10.15 -7.98
CA ILE A 255 3.98 -10.98 -9.01
C ILE A 255 4.53 -10.11 -10.14
N VAL A 256 3.72 -9.20 -10.69
CA VAL A 256 4.17 -8.28 -11.76
C VAL A 256 5.36 -7.46 -11.29
N LEU A 257 5.30 -6.91 -10.08
CA LEU A 257 6.40 -6.12 -9.54
C LEU A 257 7.66 -6.98 -9.36
N ALA A 258 7.54 -8.22 -8.88
CA ALA A 258 8.67 -9.14 -8.78
C ALA A 258 9.28 -9.46 -10.16
N LEU A 259 8.47 -9.64 -11.21
CA LEU A 259 8.96 -9.84 -12.58
C LEU A 259 9.71 -8.60 -13.09
N VAL A 260 9.20 -7.39 -12.86
CA VAL A 260 9.88 -6.14 -13.22
C VAL A 260 11.25 -6.06 -12.53
N GLY A 261 11.30 -6.30 -11.22
CA GLY A 261 12.55 -6.24 -10.48
C GLY A 261 13.54 -7.32 -10.89
N LEU A 262 13.05 -8.54 -11.18
CA LEU A 262 13.86 -9.62 -11.73
C LEU A 262 14.44 -9.22 -13.09
N LEU A 263 13.62 -8.63 -13.96
CA LEU A 263 14.05 -8.21 -15.29
C LEU A 263 15.16 -7.16 -15.20
N PHE A 264 15.06 -6.15 -14.32
CA PHE A 264 16.16 -5.21 -14.07
C PHE A 264 17.46 -5.89 -13.63
N VAL A 265 17.39 -6.87 -12.72
CA VAL A 265 18.58 -7.61 -12.26
C VAL A 265 19.18 -8.41 -13.41
N VAL A 266 18.36 -9.16 -14.13
CA VAL A 266 18.79 -10.04 -15.22
C VAL A 266 19.36 -9.22 -16.39
N ALA A 267 18.65 -8.20 -16.85
CA ALA A 267 19.09 -7.26 -17.89
C ALA A 267 20.44 -6.64 -17.55
N THR A 268 20.60 -6.19 -16.30
CA THR A 268 21.86 -5.58 -15.84
C THR A 268 23.02 -6.58 -15.84
N LEU A 269 22.78 -7.81 -15.37
CA LEU A 269 23.80 -8.87 -15.35
C LEU A 269 24.19 -9.33 -16.76
N GLN A 270 23.23 -9.36 -17.68
CA GLN A 270 23.45 -9.70 -19.09
C GLN A 270 24.05 -8.55 -19.90
N ARG A 271 24.10 -7.35 -19.33
CA ARG A 271 24.49 -6.09 -20.01
C ARG A 271 23.60 -5.74 -21.19
N ASP A 272 22.32 -6.11 -21.10
CA ASP A 272 21.32 -5.83 -22.12
C ASP A 272 20.28 -4.84 -21.58
N PRO A 273 20.42 -3.53 -21.86
CA PRO A 273 19.45 -2.53 -21.40
C PRO A 273 18.11 -2.60 -22.16
N GLU A 274 18.03 -3.29 -23.31
CA GLU A 274 16.78 -3.45 -24.07
C GLU A 274 15.80 -4.36 -23.33
N ASP A 275 16.31 -5.27 -22.50
CA ASP A 275 15.50 -6.07 -21.57
C ASP A 275 15.04 -5.24 -20.35
N ALA A 276 15.72 -4.14 -19.99
CA ALA A 276 15.38 -3.31 -18.83
C ALA A 276 14.27 -2.27 -19.13
N THR A 277 13.13 -2.72 -19.68
CA THR A 277 12.01 -1.86 -20.13
C THR A 277 10.88 -1.72 -19.10
N GLY A 278 11.11 -2.14 -17.85
CA GLY A 278 10.15 -1.97 -16.76
C GLY A 278 8.94 -2.90 -16.83
N MET A 279 7.73 -2.36 -16.64
CA MET A 279 6.49 -3.16 -16.63
C MET A 279 6.18 -3.78 -17.98
N ASP A 280 6.44 -3.05 -19.06
CA ASP A 280 6.15 -3.49 -20.43
C ASP A 280 7.02 -4.70 -20.81
N GLY A 281 8.32 -4.62 -20.50
CA GLY A 281 9.25 -5.74 -20.62
C GLY A 281 8.84 -6.94 -19.78
N ALA A 282 8.42 -6.72 -18.53
CA ALA A 282 8.04 -7.82 -17.65
C ALA A 282 6.80 -8.60 -18.13
N LEU A 283 5.82 -7.90 -18.71
CA LEU A 283 4.63 -8.54 -19.29
C LEU A 283 4.95 -9.26 -20.61
N LYS A 284 5.78 -8.67 -21.47
CA LYS A 284 6.26 -9.28 -22.73
C LYS A 284 7.14 -10.51 -22.47
N ALA A 285 8.12 -10.40 -21.57
CA ALA A 285 8.98 -11.52 -21.17
C ALA A 285 8.18 -12.68 -20.55
N LEU A 286 7.08 -12.39 -19.86
CA LEU A 286 6.16 -13.42 -19.38
C LEU A 286 5.39 -14.07 -20.53
N LEU A 287 4.95 -13.29 -21.52
CA LEU A 287 4.25 -13.79 -22.70
C LEU A 287 5.09 -14.80 -23.50
N ASP A 288 6.41 -14.56 -23.58
CA ASP A 288 7.35 -15.42 -24.31
C ASP A 288 7.57 -16.80 -23.66
N GLN A 289 7.04 -17.03 -22.46
CA GLN A 289 7.12 -18.32 -21.79
C GLN A 289 6.11 -19.34 -22.37
N PRO A 290 6.35 -20.66 -22.23
CA PRO A 290 5.45 -21.70 -22.74
C PRO A 290 3.99 -21.63 -22.21
N LEU A 291 3.79 -21.07 -21.02
CA LEU A 291 2.48 -20.80 -20.42
C LEU A 291 2.18 -19.29 -20.32
N GLY A 292 2.93 -18.47 -21.05
CA GLY A 292 2.93 -17.02 -20.97
C GLY A 292 1.56 -16.40 -21.16
N PRO A 293 0.81 -16.72 -22.23
CA PRO A 293 -0.55 -16.23 -22.44
C PRO A 293 -1.49 -16.50 -21.26
N VAL A 294 -1.49 -17.70 -20.71
CA VAL A 294 -2.37 -18.08 -19.59
C VAL A 294 -1.99 -17.34 -18.31
N LEU A 295 -0.69 -17.24 -18.02
CA LEU A 295 -0.17 -16.50 -16.86
C LEU A 295 -0.48 -15.01 -16.98
N LEU A 296 -0.25 -14.43 -18.16
CA LEU A 296 -0.49 -13.03 -18.44
C LEU A 296 -1.99 -12.68 -18.38
N ALA A 297 -2.87 -13.53 -18.92
CA ALA A 297 -4.32 -13.36 -18.78
C ALA A 297 -4.74 -13.41 -17.30
N SER A 298 -4.18 -14.34 -16.52
CA SER A 298 -4.45 -14.47 -15.09
C SER A 298 -4.00 -13.23 -14.30
N ILE A 299 -2.82 -12.69 -14.62
CA ILE A 299 -2.32 -11.43 -14.08
C ILE A 299 -3.23 -10.26 -14.49
N GLY A 300 -3.65 -10.20 -15.74
CA GLY A 300 -4.56 -9.18 -16.26
C GLY A 300 -5.87 -9.14 -15.45
N VAL A 301 -6.50 -10.30 -15.25
CA VAL A 301 -7.69 -10.42 -14.38
C VAL A 301 -7.38 -9.99 -12.96
N GLY A 302 -6.24 -10.40 -12.40
CA GLY A 302 -5.83 -10.00 -11.06
C GLY A 302 -5.67 -8.48 -10.90
N LEU A 303 -5.05 -7.81 -11.87
CA LEU A 303 -4.92 -6.34 -11.88
C LEU A 303 -6.26 -5.63 -12.03
N MET A 304 -7.18 -6.16 -12.83
CA MET A 304 -8.56 -5.65 -12.90
C MET A 304 -9.26 -5.78 -11.55
N LEU A 305 -9.14 -6.93 -10.87
CA LEU A 305 -9.70 -7.13 -9.53
C LEU A 305 -9.06 -6.21 -8.49
N PHE A 306 -7.75 -5.94 -8.59
CA PHE A 306 -7.10 -4.92 -7.77
C PHE A 306 -7.71 -3.55 -8.00
N GLY A 307 -8.00 -3.19 -9.25
CA GLY A 307 -8.60 -1.90 -9.54
C GLY A 307 -10.03 -1.77 -9.02
N VAL A 308 -10.83 -2.83 -9.11
CA VAL A 308 -12.16 -2.92 -8.47
C VAL A 308 -12.03 -2.78 -6.96
N PHE A 309 -11.05 -3.46 -6.34
CA PHE A 309 -10.74 -3.32 -4.92
C PHE A 309 -10.38 -1.86 -4.55
N ALA A 310 -9.51 -1.20 -5.32
CA ALA A 310 -9.10 0.18 -5.06
C ALA A 310 -10.30 1.15 -5.14
N CYS A 311 -11.18 0.96 -6.14
CA CYS A 311 -12.42 1.72 -6.26
C CYS A 311 -13.36 1.48 -5.07
N MET A 312 -13.50 0.23 -4.59
CA MET A 312 -14.28 -0.06 -3.39
C MET A 312 -13.66 0.58 -2.15
N ARG A 313 -12.35 0.44 -1.96
CA ARG A 313 -11.59 1.05 -0.86
C ARG A 313 -11.81 2.55 -0.77
N SER A 314 -11.88 3.26 -1.89
CA SER A 314 -12.16 4.71 -1.93
C SER A 314 -13.44 5.10 -1.16
N ARG A 315 -14.45 4.21 -1.11
CA ARG A 315 -15.72 4.43 -0.41
C ARG A 315 -15.68 4.05 1.07
N TYR A 316 -14.83 3.10 1.45
CA TYR A 316 -14.80 2.49 2.79
C TYR A 316 -13.53 2.81 3.60
N GLU A 317 -12.66 3.67 3.10
CA GLU A 317 -11.46 4.14 3.82
C GLU A 317 -11.86 4.87 5.12
N ALA A 318 -11.13 4.56 6.20
CA ALA A 318 -11.46 4.98 7.56
C ALA A 318 -11.20 6.45 7.84
#